data_AF-A0A7X2V3W1-F1
#
_entry.id   AF-A0A7X2V3W1-F1
#
_cell.length_a   1.000
_cell.length_b   1.000
_cell.length_c   1.000
_cell.angle_alpha   90.00
_cell.angle_beta   90.00
_cell.angle_gamma   90.00
#
_symmetry.space_group_name_H-M   'P 1'
#
loop_
_entity.id
_entity.type
_entity.pdbx_description
1 polymer ?
#
loop_
_entity_poly.entity_id
_entity_poly.type
_entity_poly.pdbx_seq_one_letter_code
_entity_poly.pdbx_strand_id
1 'polypeptide(L)'
;MEIVIVVLLAAAIALLVYSFTKKDKVQEIEKDLDQLQLSAMQEIYKLKKKVKVLEEEILQNDIQSLSHEEQLDSYIEKKVLAKYQHGMTVDGIARSENITEKQVQAIIKRNERVLT
;
A
#
# COMPACT_ATOMS: atom_id res chain seq x y z
N MET A 1 -32.97 -4.12 72.47
CA MET A 1 -32.31 -2.88 72.01
C MET A 1 -30.84 -3.14 71.69
N GLU A 2 -30.04 -3.66 72.63
CA GLU A 2 -28.59 -3.88 72.44
C GLU A 2 -28.23 -4.87 71.31
N ILE A 3 -28.94 -5.99 71.19
CA ILE A 3 -28.70 -6.99 70.12
C ILE A 3 -28.91 -6.39 68.72
N VAL A 4 -29.90 -5.52 68.57
CA VAL A 4 -30.20 -4.84 67.29
C VAL A 4 -29.05 -3.91 66.91
N ILE A 5 -28.46 -3.21 67.89
CA ILE A 5 -27.29 -2.34 67.69
C ILE A 5 -26.07 -3.18 67.27
N VAL A 6 -25.84 -4.32 67.93
CA VAL A 6 -24.71 -5.22 67.60
C VAL A 6 -24.84 -5.80 66.18
N VAL A 7 -26.05 -6.22 65.78
CA VAL A 7 -26.30 -6.75 64.43
C VAL A 7 -26.15 -5.67 63.36
N LEU A 8 -26.64 -4.45 63.61
CA LEU A 8 -26.43 -3.31 62.71
C LEU A 8 -24.97 -2.93 62.59
N LEU A 9 -24.22 -2.98 63.69
CA LEU A 9 -22.79 -2.68 63.70
C LEU A 9 -21.99 -3.77 62.94
N ALA A 10 -22.34 -5.04 63.12
CA ALA A 10 -21.76 -6.14 62.34
C ALA A 10 -22.10 -6.02 60.84
N ALA A 11 -23.34 -5.65 60.50
CA ALA A 11 -23.75 -5.43 59.11
C ALA A 11 -23.03 -4.24 58.47
N ALA A 12 -22.80 -3.16 59.22
CA ALA A 12 -22.03 -2.01 58.76
C ALA A 12 -20.57 -2.38 58.48
N ILE A 13 -19.94 -3.16 59.37
CA ILE A 13 -18.58 -3.68 59.17
C ILE A 13 -18.53 -4.58 57.93
N ALA A 14 -19.50 -5.49 57.77
CA ALA A 14 -19.58 -6.38 56.61
C ALA A 14 -19.76 -5.60 55.29
N LEU A 15 -20.60 -4.58 55.28
CA LEU A 15 -20.79 -3.69 54.12
C LEU A 15 -19.54 -2.88 53.80
N LEU A 16 -18.79 -2.43 54.80
CA LEU A 16 -17.52 -1.75 54.59
C LEU A 16 -16.52 -2.68 53.90
N VAL A 17 -16.31 -3.89 54.41
CA VAL A 17 -15.42 -4.88 53.78
C VAL A 17 -15.83 -5.16 52.34
N TYR A 18 -17.13 -5.33 52.08
CA TYR A 18 -17.66 -5.56 50.73
C TYR A 18 -17.47 -4.36 49.78
N SER A 19 -17.56 -3.13 50.31
CA SER A 19 -17.37 -1.90 49.53
C SER A 19 -15.94 -1.73 49.02
N PHE A 20 -14.94 -2.20 49.78
CA PHE A 20 -13.54 -2.13 49.34
C PHE A 20 -13.28 -3.06 48.16
N THR A 21 -13.88 -4.25 48.12
CA THR A 21 -13.63 -5.23 47.04
C THR A 21 -14.21 -4.85 45.67
N LYS A 22 -15.25 -4.00 45.61
CA LYS A 22 -15.88 -3.61 44.32
C LYS A 22 -15.14 -2.50 43.56
N LYS A 23 -14.47 -1.59 44.26
CA LYS A 23 -13.82 -0.43 43.64
C LYS A 23 -12.61 -0.82 42.79
N ASP A 24 -11.85 -1.83 43.21
CA ASP A 24 -10.63 -2.25 42.48
C ASP A 24 -10.94 -2.85 41.10
N LYS A 25 -11.94 -3.74 41.00
CA LYS A 25 -12.23 -4.43 39.74
C LYS A 25 -12.72 -3.51 38.62
N VAL A 26 -13.46 -2.45 38.94
CA VAL A 26 -13.98 -1.52 37.93
C VAL A 26 -12.87 -0.63 37.40
N GLN A 27 -11.96 -0.17 38.25
CA GLN A 27 -10.82 0.66 37.85
C GLN A 27 -9.79 -0.11 37.03
N GLU A 28 -9.56 -1.38 37.33
CA GLU A 28 -8.66 -2.24 36.57
C GLU A 28 -9.16 -2.46 35.13
N ILE A 29 -10.46 -2.69 34.96
CA ILE A 29 -11.09 -2.87 33.63
C ILE A 29 -11.03 -1.57 32.80
N GLU A 30 -11.26 -0.41 33.41
CA GLU A 30 -11.11 0.90 32.71
C GLU A 30 -9.68 1.09 32.22
N LYS A 31 -8.69 0.77 33.06
CA LYS A 31 -7.27 0.91 32.73
C LYS A 31 -6.83 -0.04 31.61
N ASP A 32 -7.31 -1.28 31.63
CA ASP A 32 -7.04 -2.25 30.56
C ASP A 32 -7.68 -1.82 29.23
N LEU A 33 -8.89 -1.23 29.28
CA LEU A 33 -9.55 -0.66 28.11
C LEU A 33 -8.78 0.54 27.53
N ASP A 34 -8.32 1.46 28.37
CA ASP A 34 -7.52 2.61 27.94
C ASP A 34 -6.19 2.16 27.29
N GLN A 35 -5.52 1.17 27.89
CA GLN A 35 -4.28 0.63 27.36
C GLN A 35 -4.52 -0.10 26.02
N LEU A 36 -5.64 -0.81 25.88
CA LEU A 36 -6.02 -1.47 24.63
C LEU A 36 -6.37 -0.46 23.55
N GLN A 37 -7.10 0.61 23.87
CA GLN A 37 -7.40 1.70 22.94
C GLN A 37 -6.12 2.41 22.47
N LEU A 38 -5.20 2.71 23.39
CA LEU A 38 -3.92 3.34 23.06
C LEU A 38 -3.10 2.45 22.12
N SER A 39 -3.00 1.16 22.43
CA SER A 39 -2.29 0.17 21.60
C SER A 39 -2.91 0.06 20.20
N ALA A 40 -4.24 -0.07 20.12
CA ALA A 40 -4.95 -0.15 18.85
C ALA A 40 -4.73 1.10 17.98
N MET A 41 -4.74 2.30 18.60
CA MET A 41 -4.48 3.54 17.87
C MET A 41 -3.05 3.59 17.30
N GLN A 42 -2.06 3.13 18.08
CA GLN A 42 -0.68 3.03 17.61
C GLN A 42 -0.53 2.02 16.46
N GLU A 43 -1.20 0.88 16.54
CA GLU A 43 -1.21 -0.13 15.49
C GLU A 43 -1.86 0.37 14.20
N ILE A 44 -3.03 1.01 14.30
CA ILE A 44 -3.71 1.63 13.16
C ILE A 44 -2.82 2.68 12.51
N TYR A 45 -2.14 3.52 13.30
CA TYR A 45 -1.22 4.52 12.76
C TYR A 45 -0.04 3.88 11.99
N LYS A 46 0.56 2.83 12.55
CA LYS A 46 1.61 2.05 11.87
C LYS A 46 1.10 1.42 10.58
N LEU A 47 -0.11 0.86 10.58
CA LEU A 47 -0.75 0.29 9.39
C LEU A 47 -0.97 1.35 8.31
N LYS A 48 -1.56 2.50 8.67
CA LYS A 48 -1.78 3.63 7.75
C LYS A 48 -0.48 4.08 7.10
N LYS A 49 0.61 4.16 7.87
CA LYS A 49 1.92 4.52 7.32
C LYS A 49 2.44 3.49 6.32
N LYS A 50 2.32 2.19 6.61
CA LYS A 50 2.73 1.12 5.70
C LYS A 50 1.93 1.17 4.40
N VAL A 51 0.61 1.34 4.48
CA VAL A 51 -0.27 1.47 3.31
C VAL A 51 0.13 2.68 2.46
N LYS A 52 0.36 3.84 3.09
CA LYS A 52 0.77 5.05 2.38
C LYS A 52 2.07 4.87 1.58
N VAL A 53 3.07 4.21 2.18
CA VAL A 53 4.34 3.93 1.48
C VAL A 53 4.11 3.01 0.28
N LEU A 54 3.29 1.97 0.45
CA LEU A 54 2.94 1.06 -0.65
C LEU A 54 2.21 1.80 -1.78
N GLU A 55 1.29 2.72 -1.45
CA GLU A 55 0.62 3.55 -2.44
C GLU A 55 1.62 4.43 -3.21
N GLU A 56 2.56 5.07 -2.52
CA GLU A 56 3.62 5.88 -3.14
C GLU A 56 4.54 5.03 -4.05
N GLU A 57 4.90 3.82 -3.62
CA GLU A 57 5.71 2.88 -4.42
C GLU A 57 4.96 2.39 -5.67
N ILE A 58 3.65 2.11 -5.58
CA ILE A 58 2.83 1.72 -6.73
C ILE A 58 2.76 2.86 -7.75
N LEU A 59 2.43 4.07 -7.29
CA LEU A 59 2.40 5.28 -8.13
C LEU A 59 3.73 5.52 -8.85
N GLN A 60 4.86 5.29 -8.15
CA GLN A 60 6.18 5.46 -8.75
C GLN A 60 6.53 4.35 -9.75
N ASN A 61 6.15 3.11 -9.47
CA ASN A 61 6.36 1.99 -10.39
C ASN A 61 5.58 2.16 -11.69
N ASP A 62 4.32 2.61 -11.63
CA ASP A 62 3.49 2.83 -12.84
C ASP A 62 4.07 3.93 -13.74
N ILE A 63 4.61 5.01 -13.15
CA ILE A 63 5.28 6.07 -13.91
C ILE A 63 6.58 5.54 -14.52
N GLN A 64 7.33 4.71 -13.79
CA GLN A 64 8.58 4.15 -14.28
C GLN A 64 8.35 3.12 -15.39
N SER A 65 7.31 2.29 -15.31
CA SER A 65 6.96 1.34 -16.37
C SER A 65 6.55 2.05 -17.66
N LEU A 66 5.71 3.09 -17.56
CA LEU A 66 5.32 3.92 -18.71
C LEU A 66 6.55 4.54 -19.38
N SER A 67 7.48 5.09 -18.59
CA SER A 67 8.71 5.68 -19.13
C SER A 67 9.62 4.65 -19.82
N HIS A 68 9.63 3.40 -19.34
CA HIS A 68 10.46 2.34 -19.90
C HIS A 68 9.89 1.81 -21.22
N GLU A 69 8.57 1.68 -21.33
CA GLU A 69 7.89 1.33 -22.58
C GLU A 69 8.06 2.42 -23.64
N GLU A 70 7.90 3.70 -23.30
CA GLU A 70 8.14 4.82 -24.23
C GLU A 70 9.62 4.87 -24.71
N GLN A 71 10.57 4.59 -23.81
CA GLN A 71 11.99 4.53 -24.17
C GLN A 71 12.32 3.34 -25.07
N LEU A 72 11.73 2.17 -24.81
CA LEU A 72 11.93 0.96 -25.60
C LEU A 72 11.33 1.12 -27.00
N ASP A 73 10.12 1.67 -27.10
CA ASP A 73 9.47 1.98 -28.38
C ASP A 73 10.27 3.00 -29.18
N SER A 74 10.75 4.09 -28.56
CA SER A 74 11.60 5.07 -29.24
C SER A 74 12.92 4.48 -29.73
N TYR A 75 13.53 3.56 -28.97
CA TYR A 75 14.75 2.87 -29.35
C TYR A 75 14.54 1.93 -30.54
N ILE A 76 13.48 1.12 -30.51
CA ILE A 76 13.12 0.20 -31.59
C ILE A 76 12.81 0.99 -32.86
N GLU A 77 12.05 2.08 -32.76
CA GLU A 77 11.75 2.95 -33.90
C GLU A 77 13.01 3.50 -34.58
N LYS A 78 13.95 4.04 -33.80
CA LYS A 78 15.22 4.57 -34.34
C LYS A 78 16.05 3.48 -35.03
N LYS A 79 16.09 2.29 -34.44
CA LYS A 79 16.86 1.15 -34.96
C LYS A 79 16.27 0.60 -36.26
N VAL A 80 14.94 0.53 -36.35
CA VAL A 80 14.21 0.16 -37.57
C VAL A 80 14.49 1.15 -38.71
N LEU A 81 14.44 2.45 -38.43
CA LEU A 81 14.70 3.50 -39.43
C LEU A 81 16.15 3.46 -39.93
N ALA A 82 17.12 3.31 -39.02
CA ALA A 82 18.53 3.23 -39.40
C ALA A 82 18.79 2.04 -40.34
N LYS A 83 18.24 0.86 -40.03
CA LYS A 83 18.37 -0.33 -40.88
C LYS A 83 17.68 -0.16 -42.24
N TYR A 84 16.52 0.48 -42.27
CA TYR A 84 15.79 0.75 -43.51
C TYR A 84 16.55 1.73 -44.41
N GLN A 85 17.13 2.81 -43.85
CA GLN A 85 17.98 3.75 -44.58
C GLN A 85 19.25 3.09 -45.14
N HIS A 86 19.77 2.05 -44.49
CA HIS A 86 20.90 1.25 -44.98
C HIS A 86 20.51 0.25 -46.08
N GLY A 87 19.27 0.29 -46.58
CA GLY A 87 18.80 -0.55 -47.68
C GLY A 87 18.37 -1.96 -47.28
N MET A 88 18.13 -2.20 -45.99
CA MET A 88 17.69 -3.51 -45.48
C MET A 88 16.20 -3.72 -45.77
N THR A 89 15.81 -4.94 -46.16
CA THR A 89 14.42 -5.27 -46.50
C THR A 89 13.55 -5.34 -45.25
N VAL A 90 12.24 -5.09 -45.41
CA VAL A 90 11.25 -5.13 -44.32
C VAL A 90 11.24 -6.48 -43.60
N ASP A 91 11.35 -7.59 -44.34
CA ASP A 91 11.47 -8.96 -43.77
C ASP A 91 12.78 -9.13 -42.97
N GLY A 92 13.91 -8.60 -43.46
CA GLY A 92 15.20 -8.67 -42.77
C GLY A 92 15.21 -7.86 -41.46
N ILE A 93 14.55 -6.70 -41.44
CA ILE A 93 14.40 -5.89 -40.23
C ILE A 93 13.48 -6.59 -39.22
N ALA A 94 12.35 -7.15 -39.69
CA ALA A 94 11.41 -7.91 -38.85
C ALA A 94 12.10 -9.09 -38.15
N ARG A 95 12.90 -9.87 -38.88
CA ARG A 95 13.66 -10.99 -38.33
C ARG A 95 14.74 -10.57 -37.35
N SER A 96 15.44 -9.46 -37.63
CA SER A 96 16.58 -9.02 -36.82
C SER A 96 16.18 -8.24 -35.56
N GLU A 97 15.00 -7.63 -35.54
CA GLU A 97 14.45 -6.91 -34.37
C GLU A 97 13.34 -7.68 -33.64
N ASN A 98 13.02 -8.91 -34.07
CA ASN A 98 11.97 -9.75 -33.48
C ASN A 98 10.57 -9.09 -33.47
N ILE A 99 10.28 -8.29 -34.48
CA ILE A 99 9.02 -7.56 -34.65
C ILE A 99 8.31 -8.01 -35.93
N THR A 100 7.00 -7.80 -36.02
CA THR A 100 6.25 -8.21 -37.22
C THR A 100 6.50 -7.27 -38.39
N GLU A 101 6.42 -7.80 -39.62
CA GLU A 101 6.53 -7.00 -40.85
C GLU A 101 5.52 -5.84 -40.88
N LYS A 102 4.31 -6.07 -40.34
CA LYS A 102 3.28 -5.03 -40.18
C LYS A 102 3.75 -3.89 -39.28
N GLN A 103 4.42 -4.19 -38.17
CA GLN A 103 4.98 -3.17 -37.26
C GLN A 103 6.12 -2.40 -37.93
N VAL A 104 7.01 -3.07 -38.65
CA VAL A 104 8.10 -2.42 -39.42
C VAL A 104 7.52 -1.45 -40.46
N GLN A 105 6.53 -1.87 -41.24
CA GLN A 105 5.86 -1.00 -42.22
C GLN A 105 5.15 0.19 -41.56
N ALA A 106 4.48 -0.04 -40.42
CA ALA A 106 3.81 1.02 -39.68
C ALA A 106 4.80 2.08 -39.17
N ILE A 107 5.97 1.66 -38.66
CA ILE A 107 7.04 2.55 -38.19
C ILE A 107 7.60 3.38 -39.35
N ILE A 108 7.92 2.75 -40.47
CA ILE A 108 8.47 3.44 -41.66
C ILE A 108 7.45 4.45 -42.21
N LYS A 109 6.19 4.04 -42.38
CA LYS A 109 5.11 4.89 -42.92
C LYS A 109 4.81 6.09 -42.01
N ARG A 110 4.84 5.90 -40.69
CA ARG A 110 4.65 6.97 -39.70
C ARG A 110 5.78 7.99 -39.75
N ASN A 111 7.00 7.56 -40.06
CA ASN A 111 8.22 8.39 -40.03
C ASN A 111 8.74 8.77 -41.43
N GLU A 112 7.94 8.57 -42.48
CA GLU A 112 8.27 8.84 -43.89
C GLU A 112 8.66 10.31 -44.14
N ARG A 113 8.15 11.25 -43.32
CA ARG A 113 8.52 12.68 -43.35
C ARG A 113 9.94 13.00 -42.87
N VAL A 114 10.59 12.07 -42.16
CA VAL A 114 11.97 12.22 -41.65
C VAL A 114 12.98 11.56 -42.61
N LEU A 115 12.48 10.84 -43.63
CA LEU A 115 13.26 10.09 -44.62
C LEU A 115 13.38 10.82 -45.96
N THR A 116 12.72 11.98 -46.13
CA THR A 116 12.83 12.88 -47.29
C THR A 116 13.71 14.07 -46.94
#